data_AF-A0A143PS96-F1
#
_entry.id   AF-A0A143PS96-F1
#
_cell.length_a   1.000
_cell.length_b   1.000
_cell.length_c   1.000
_cell.angle_alpha   90.00
_cell.angle_beta   90.00
_cell.angle_gamma   90.00
#
_symmetry.space_group_name_H-M   'P 1'
#
loop_
_entity.id
_entity.type
_entity.pdbx_description
1 polymer ?
#
loop_
_entity_poly.entity_id
_entity_poly.type
_entity_poly.pdbx_seq_one_letter_code
_entity_poly.pdbx_strand_id
1 'polypeptide(L)'
;MTQTPLAGVDVLTGPMSGCWIMVYTHEGVTTVGHVGTFLKPTDQKSIAAKAAWAAFTQQVPAPQLIAGFNPFTHWKERGFPLKVGDDGNGSVYALVTTDHRLYSIYLYRQGGNAAPNTYRIAGLQEIVSVPRSALTHIPD
;
A
#
# COMPACT_ATOMS: atom_id res chain seq x y z
N MET A 1 -6.64 10.14 -3.60
CA MET A 1 -6.10 8.92 -4.22
C MET A 1 -5.08 9.33 -5.25
N THR A 2 -3.96 8.62 -5.33
CA THR A 2 -2.99 8.71 -6.44
C THR A 2 -2.94 7.37 -7.15
N GLN A 3 -2.55 7.36 -8.43
CA GLN A 3 -2.53 6.14 -9.22
C GLN A 3 -1.37 6.15 -10.22
N THR A 4 -0.84 4.98 -10.55
CA THR A 4 0.20 4.80 -11.58
C THR A 4 -0.06 3.53 -12.38
N PRO A 5 0.18 3.51 -13.71
CA PRO A 5 0.10 2.28 -14.49
C PRO A 5 1.12 1.23 -14.01
N LEU A 6 0.73 -0.04 -14.05
CA LEU A 6 1.61 -1.19 -13.84
C LEU A 6 2.23 -1.62 -15.17
N ALA A 7 3.00 -0.71 -15.80
CA ALA A 7 3.46 -0.82 -17.18
C ALA A 7 4.74 -1.66 -17.34
N GLY A 8 4.72 -2.92 -16.88
CA GLY A 8 5.85 -3.85 -17.01
C GLY A 8 7.00 -3.62 -16.02
N VAL A 9 6.77 -2.79 -15.00
CA VAL A 9 7.68 -2.60 -13.86
C VAL A 9 6.91 -2.71 -12.55
N ASP A 10 7.57 -3.22 -11.52
CA ASP A 10 7.00 -3.31 -10.18
C ASP A 10 6.85 -1.92 -9.56
N VAL A 11 5.85 -1.74 -8.70
CA VAL A 11 5.54 -0.47 -8.03
C VAL A 11 5.86 -0.60 -6.54
N LEU A 12 6.88 0.13 -6.09
CA LEU A 12 7.17 0.36 -4.68
C LEU A 12 6.58 1.70 -4.23
N THR A 13 5.80 1.71 -3.16
CA THR A 13 5.18 2.93 -2.63
C THR A 13 6.17 3.79 -1.85
N GLY A 14 5.72 4.95 -1.34
CA GLY A 14 6.37 5.59 -0.20
C GLY A 14 5.99 4.92 1.14
N PRO A 15 6.43 5.47 2.28
CA PRO A 15 6.03 5.03 3.61
C PRO A 15 4.49 5.00 3.79
N MET A 16 4.00 3.93 4.38
CA MET A 16 2.59 3.61 4.57
C MET A 16 2.26 3.55 6.07
N SER A 17 1.17 4.20 6.48
CA SER A 17 0.71 4.25 7.87
C SER A 17 -0.79 3.93 8.04
N GLY A 18 -1.38 3.22 7.07
CA GLY A 18 -2.79 2.82 7.11
C GLY A 18 -3.54 3.02 5.79
N CYS A 19 -2.89 3.54 4.75
CA CYS A 19 -3.49 3.64 3.43
C CYS A 19 -3.64 2.26 2.76
N TRP A 20 -4.61 2.17 1.85
CA TRP A 20 -4.87 0.99 1.04
C TRP A 20 -4.17 1.09 -0.32
N ILE A 21 -3.71 -0.06 -0.80
CA ILE A 21 -3.21 -0.25 -2.17
C ILE A 21 -4.21 -1.10 -2.93
N MET A 22 -4.54 -0.66 -4.13
CA MET A 22 -5.51 -1.26 -5.03
C MET A 22 -4.86 -1.59 -6.36
N VAL A 23 -5.20 -2.73 -6.93
CA VAL A 23 -4.84 -3.14 -8.29
C VAL A 23 -6.13 -3.32 -9.07
N TYR A 24 -6.28 -2.61 -10.17
CA TYR A 24 -7.48 -2.67 -11.00
C TYR A 24 -7.16 -2.38 -12.46
N THR A 25 -8.02 -2.86 -13.36
CA THR A 25 -7.98 -2.49 -14.77
C THR A 25 -9.02 -1.40 -15.04
N HIS A 26 -8.58 -0.33 -15.69
CA HIS A 26 -9.43 0.76 -16.18
C HIS A 26 -9.02 1.08 -17.62
N GLU A 27 -9.99 1.07 -18.55
CA GLU A 27 -9.74 1.33 -19.98
C GLU A 27 -8.63 0.43 -20.59
N GLY A 28 -8.56 -0.83 -20.16
CA GLY A 28 -7.55 -1.79 -20.62
C GLY A 28 -6.17 -1.63 -19.98
N VAL A 29 -5.98 -0.67 -19.06
CA VAL A 29 -4.72 -0.42 -18.37
C VAL A 29 -4.79 -0.91 -16.93
N THR A 30 -3.90 -1.84 -16.57
CA THR A 30 -3.70 -2.24 -15.17
C THR A 30 -3.00 -1.13 -14.40
N THR A 31 -3.59 -0.73 -13.29
CA THR A 31 -3.21 0.44 -12.51
C THR A 31 -3.07 0.07 -11.03
N VAL A 32 -2.06 0.64 -10.38
CA VAL A 32 -1.90 0.60 -8.92
C VAL A 32 -2.41 1.92 -8.34
N GLY A 33 -3.47 1.85 -7.53
CA GLY A 33 -4.05 2.97 -6.81
C GLY A 33 -3.62 2.99 -5.34
N HIS A 34 -3.19 4.15 -4.86
CA HIS A 34 -2.96 4.43 -3.44
C HIS A 34 -4.14 5.24 -2.91
N VAL A 35 -4.93 4.60 -2.03
CA VAL A 35 -6.16 5.15 -1.45
C VAL A 35 -5.95 5.43 0.03
N GLY A 36 -5.90 6.71 0.38
CA GLY A 36 -5.75 7.17 1.75
C GLY A 36 -5.14 8.57 1.79
N THR A 37 -4.90 9.07 3.00
CA THR A 37 -4.16 10.31 3.23
C THR A 37 -3.22 10.13 4.42
N PHE A 38 -2.28 11.07 4.60
CA PHE A 38 -1.40 11.09 5.77
C PHE A 38 -2.10 11.51 7.08
N LEU A 39 -3.38 11.85 7.00
CA LEU A 39 -4.20 12.34 8.10
C LEU A 39 -4.85 11.18 8.87
N LYS A 40 -5.46 11.47 10.02
CA LYS A 40 -6.16 10.45 10.81
C LYS A 40 -7.33 9.87 9.99
N PRO A 41 -7.75 8.63 10.25
CA PRO A 41 -8.91 8.04 9.58
C PRO A 41 -10.19 8.89 9.71
N THR A 42 -10.35 9.54 10.86
CA THR A 42 -11.49 10.42 11.18
C THR A 42 -11.44 11.79 10.50
N ASP A 43 -10.31 12.16 9.90
CA ASP A 43 -10.19 13.47 9.24
C ASP A 43 -11.00 13.49 7.95
N GLN A 44 -11.70 14.59 7.68
CA GLN A 44 -12.60 14.73 6.53
C GLN A 44 -11.94 14.40 5.18
N LYS A 45 -10.64 14.70 5.04
CA LYS A 45 -9.88 14.38 3.82
C LYS A 45 -9.63 12.87 3.66
N SER A 46 -9.42 12.13 4.74
CA SER A 46 -9.32 10.67 4.72
C SER A 46 -10.64 10.04 4.30
N ILE A 47 -11.74 10.49 4.91
CA ILE A 47 -13.10 10.07 4.56
C ILE A 47 -13.38 10.36 3.09
N ALA A 48 -13.08 11.57 2.61
CA ALA A 48 -13.28 11.97 1.22
C ALA A 48 -12.45 11.12 0.24
N ALA A 49 -11.21 10.75 0.59
CA ALA A 49 -10.39 9.89 -0.26
C ALA A 49 -10.99 8.48 -0.43
N LYS A 50 -11.56 7.92 0.64
CA LYS A 50 -12.24 6.61 0.61
C LYS A 50 -13.58 6.70 -0.13
N ALA A 51 -14.34 7.76 0.08
CA ALA A 51 -15.58 8.03 -0.65
C ALA A 51 -15.33 8.19 -2.16
N ALA A 52 -14.26 8.88 -2.56
CA ALA A 52 -13.87 9.01 -3.95
C ALA A 52 -13.53 7.65 -4.59
N TRP A 53 -12.85 6.76 -3.85
CA TRP A 53 -12.62 5.40 -4.30
C TRP A 53 -13.93 4.61 -4.46
N ALA A 54 -14.82 4.65 -3.46
CA ALA A 54 -16.11 3.98 -3.53
C ALA A 54 -16.92 4.47 -4.75
N ALA A 55 -17.00 5.78 -4.98
CA ALA A 55 -17.67 6.37 -6.13
C ALA A 55 -17.03 5.93 -7.47
N PHE A 56 -15.69 5.93 -7.55
CA PHE A 56 -14.97 5.42 -8.71
C PHE A 56 -15.36 3.97 -9.03
N THR A 57 -15.45 3.10 -8.01
CA THR A 57 -15.83 1.70 -8.21
C THR A 57 -17.26 1.51 -8.71
N GLN A 58 -18.14 2.50 -8.54
CA GLN A 58 -19.53 2.47 -9.00
C GLN A 58 -19.72 3.01 -10.43
N GLN A 59 -18.85 3.92 -10.89
CA GLN A 59 -19.01 4.65 -12.15
C GLN A 59 -18.36 3.96 -13.36
N VAL A 60 -17.41 3.06 -13.14
CA VAL A 60 -16.74 2.33 -14.22
C VAL A 60 -17.53 1.04 -14.51
N PRO A 61 -17.78 0.67 -15.79
CA PRO A 61 -18.35 -0.63 -16.14
C PRO A 61 -17.49 -1.73 -15.49
N ALA A 62 -18.01 -2.29 -14.38
CA ALA A 62 -17.29 -3.03 -13.35
C ALA A 62 -15.75 -2.91 -13.47
N PRO A 63 -15.08 -1.93 -12.80
CA PRO A 63 -13.63 -1.93 -12.78
C PRO A 63 -13.22 -3.33 -12.35
N GLN A 64 -12.32 -3.92 -13.13
CA GLN A 64 -11.85 -5.27 -12.84
C GLN A 64 -10.89 -5.10 -11.67
N LEU A 65 -11.46 -5.00 -10.47
CA LEU A 65 -10.76 -5.01 -9.22
C LEU A 65 -10.04 -6.35 -9.15
N ILE A 66 -8.72 -6.30 -9.24
CA ILE A 66 -7.85 -7.48 -9.26
C ILE A 66 -7.48 -7.82 -7.82
N ALA A 67 -6.98 -6.83 -7.07
CA ALA A 67 -6.47 -7.05 -5.73
C ALA A 67 -6.49 -5.76 -4.90
N GLY A 68 -6.39 -5.91 -3.57
CA GLY A 68 -6.10 -4.80 -2.69
C GLY A 68 -5.81 -5.22 -1.25
N PHE A 69 -5.03 -4.40 -0.56
CA PHE A 69 -4.58 -4.68 0.80
C PHE A 69 -4.15 -3.41 1.54
N ASN A 70 -4.04 -3.51 2.86
CA ASN A 70 -3.41 -2.51 3.71
C ASN A 70 -2.07 -3.06 4.20
N PRO A 71 -0.91 -2.57 3.69
CA PRO A 71 0.39 -3.12 4.06
C PRO A 71 0.70 -2.94 5.54
N PHE A 72 0.13 -1.93 6.21
CA PHE A 72 0.45 -1.60 7.60
C PHE A 72 -0.24 -2.53 8.60
N THR A 73 -1.49 -2.94 8.33
CA THR A 73 -2.30 -3.74 9.26
C THR A 73 -1.66 -5.09 9.57
N HIS A 74 -1.05 -5.75 8.59
CA HIS A 74 -0.42 -7.05 8.80
C HIS A 74 0.76 -7.02 9.78
N TRP A 75 1.51 -5.91 9.82
CA TRP A 75 2.58 -5.73 10.80
C TRP A 75 2.05 -5.39 12.19
N LYS A 76 0.92 -4.67 12.31
CA LYS A 76 0.26 -4.44 13.59
C LYS A 76 -0.17 -5.75 14.26
N GLU A 77 -0.67 -6.70 13.46
CA GLU A 77 -1.17 -7.98 13.95
C GLU A 77 -0.04 -8.97 14.29
N ARG A 78 1.02 -9.02 13.47
CA ARG A 78 2.11 -9.99 13.60
C ARG A 78 3.30 -9.50 14.43
N GLY A 79 3.35 -8.20 14.72
CA GLY A 79 4.47 -7.54 15.35
C GLY A 79 5.47 -6.99 14.34
N PHE A 80 6.09 -5.86 14.70
CA PHE A 80 7.13 -5.24 13.89
C PHE A 80 8.49 -5.93 14.13
N PRO A 81 9.35 -6.09 13.11
CA PRO A 81 10.71 -6.60 13.29
C PRO A 81 11.49 -5.78 14.33
N LEU A 82 12.46 -6.38 15.00
CA LEU A 82 13.32 -5.66 15.94
C LEU A 82 14.39 -4.83 15.20
N LYS A 83 14.75 -3.70 15.81
CA LYS A 83 15.93 -2.92 15.41
C LYS A 83 17.21 -3.68 15.73
N VAL A 84 18.24 -3.53 14.89
CA VAL A 84 19.59 -4.05 15.11
C VAL A 84 20.62 -2.96 14.78
N GLY A 85 21.72 -2.92 15.54
CA GLY A 85 22.80 -1.96 15.32
C GLY A 85 22.30 -0.52 15.24
N ASP A 86 22.72 0.19 14.19
CA ASP A 86 22.41 1.61 13.96
C ASP A 86 21.09 1.84 13.20
N ASP A 87 20.10 0.96 13.34
CA ASP A 87 18.79 1.15 12.73
C ASP A 87 18.08 2.41 13.27
N GLY A 88 17.72 3.29 12.34
CA GLY A 88 16.91 4.48 12.57
C GLY A 88 15.42 4.17 12.66
N ASN A 89 14.58 5.04 12.09
CA ASN A 89 13.13 4.87 12.11
C ASN A 89 12.68 3.77 11.14
N GLY A 90 11.72 2.97 11.59
CA GLY A 90 11.08 1.94 10.80
C GLY A 90 9.95 2.51 9.94
N SER A 91 9.70 1.90 8.78
CA SER A 91 8.64 2.32 7.87
C SER A 91 8.13 1.12 7.07
N VAL A 92 6.81 1.09 6.85
CA VAL A 92 6.16 0.07 6.02
C VAL A 92 6.04 0.59 4.59
N TYR A 93 6.32 -0.26 3.62
CA TYR A 93 6.16 -0.01 2.20
C TYR A 93 5.28 -1.11 1.60
N ALA A 94 4.56 -0.78 0.53
CA ALA A 94 3.92 -1.79 -0.31
C ALA A 94 4.74 -1.96 -1.60
N LEU A 95 4.93 -3.20 -2.00
CA LEU A 95 5.41 -3.57 -3.32
C LEU A 95 4.30 -4.33 -4.04
N VAL A 96 3.93 -3.85 -5.22
CA VAL A 96 3.04 -4.53 -6.15
C VAL A 96 3.84 -4.94 -7.36
N THR A 97 3.92 -6.23 -7.61
CA THR A 97 4.66 -6.76 -8.75
C THR A 97 3.82 -6.80 -10.00
N THR A 98 4.48 -6.91 -11.16
CA THR A 98 3.84 -7.04 -12.48
C THR A 98 2.93 -8.26 -12.63
N ASP A 99 3.12 -9.31 -11.82
CA ASP A 99 2.24 -10.48 -11.72
C ASP A 99 1.13 -10.33 -10.64
N HIS A 100 0.89 -9.10 -10.19
CA HIS A 100 -0.12 -8.70 -9.20
C HIS A 100 0.07 -9.27 -7.79
N ARG A 101 1.27 -9.72 -7.44
CA ARG A 101 1.57 -10.14 -6.06
C ARG A 101 1.75 -8.90 -5.18
N LEU A 102 1.27 -9.02 -3.95
CA LEU A 102 1.22 -7.91 -2.99
C LEU A 102 2.18 -8.21 -1.85
N TYR A 103 3.11 -7.30 -1.60
CA TYR A 103 4.05 -7.44 -0.49
C TYR A 103 3.97 -6.24 0.43
N SER A 104 4.04 -6.52 1.73
CA SER A 104 4.33 -5.53 2.76
C SER A 104 5.78 -5.67 3.20
N ILE A 105 6.54 -4.59 3.07
CA ILE A 105 7.97 -4.55 3.37
C ILE A 105 8.19 -3.64 4.57
N TYR A 106 8.89 -4.14 5.59
CA TYR A 106 9.31 -3.31 6.72
C TYR A 106 10.78 -2.94 6.56
N LEU A 107 11.06 -1.63 6.49
CA LEU A 107 12.39 -1.07 6.31
C LEU A 107 12.83 -0.28 7.53
N TYR A 108 14.09 -0.40 7.92
CA TYR A 108 14.74 0.56 8.80
C TYR A 108 15.69 1.44 8.00
N ARG A 109 15.65 2.75 8.19
CA ARG A 109 16.70 3.65 7.68
C ARG A 109 18.00 3.31 8.39
N GLN A 110 19.09 3.08 7.65
CA GLN A 110 20.39 2.81 8.27
C GLN A 110 21.04 4.12 8.73
N GLY A 111 21.53 4.13 9.97
CA GLY A 111 22.31 5.21 10.55
C GLY A 111 23.82 5.01 10.40
N GLY A 112 24.59 5.75 11.22
CA GLY A 112 26.06 5.65 11.26
C GLY A 112 26.73 6.17 9.98
N ASN A 113 27.70 5.40 9.49
CA ASN A 113 28.47 5.71 8.27
C ASN A 113 27.77 5.27 6.97
N ALA A 114 26.52 4.80 7.04
CA ALA A 114 25.77 4.43 5.86
C ALA A 114 25.51 5.64 4.95
N ALA A 115 25.45 5.41 3.64
CA ALA A 115 25.10 6.47 2.70
C ALA A 115 23.68 7.00 2.99
N PRO A 116 23.39 8.28 2.68
CA PRO A 116 22.03 8.81 2.78
C PRO A 116 21.04 7.92 2.02
N ASN A 117 19.82 7.77 2.56
CA ASN A 117 18.75 6.97 1.98
C ASN A 117 19.08 5.47 1.81
N THR A 118 20.01 4.93 2.62
CA THR A 118 20.21 3.49 2.70
C THR A 118 19.21 2.89 3.70
N TYR A 119 18.57 1.79 3.31
CA TYR A 119 17.58 1.09 4.11
C TYR A 119 17.94 -0.38 4.25
N ARG A 120 17.72 -0.92 5.44
CA ARG A 120 17.74 -2.36 5.69
C ARG A 120 16.34 -2.92 5.53
N ILE A 121 16.20 -3.95 4.69
CA ILE A 121 14.97 -4.76 4.65
C ILE A 121 14.96 -5.61 5.92
N ALA A 122 14.07 -5.28 6.86
CA ALA A 122 13.97 -5.95 8.15
C ALA A 122 12.88 -7.02 8.15
N GLY A 123 11.94 -6.95 7.22
CA GLY A 123 10.92 -7.96 7.04
C GLY A 123 10.19 -7.82 5.70
N LEU A 124 9.71 -8.95 5.20
CA LEU A 124 8.94 -9.06 3.97
C LEU A 124 7.79 -10.03 4.22
N GLN A 125 6.58 -9.62 3.84
CA GLN A 125 5.38 -10.46 3.92
C GLN A 125 4.66 -10.39 2.59
N GLU A 126 4.44 -11.54 1.96
CA GLU A 126 3.46 -11.64 0.88
C GLU A 126 2.05 -11.66 1.48
N ILE A 127 1.17 -10.84 0.92
CA ILE A 127 -0.18 -10.60 1.41
C ILE A 127 -1.18 -11.07 0.37
N VAL A 128 -2.16 -11.86 0.81
CA VAL A 128 -3.32 -12.21 -0.02
C VAL A 128 -4.25 -11.01 -0.05
N SER A 129 -4.76 -10.67 -1.25
CA SER A 129 -5.77 -9.63 -1.40
C SER A 129 -6.97 -9.88 -0.48
N VAL A 130 -7.57 -8.81 0.02
CA VAL A 130 -8.90 -8.92 0.62
C VAL A 130 -9.93 -9.36 -0.42
N PRO A 131 -11.06 -9.98 -0.01
CA PRO A 131 -12.11 -10.36 -0.93
C PRO A 131 -12.61 -9.18 -1.76
N ARG A 132 -13.02 -9.42 -3.01
CA ARG A 132 -13.48 -8.37 -3.92
C ARG A 132 -14.62 -7.52 -3.35
N SER A 133 -15.49 -8.10 -2.53
CA SER A 133 -16.56 -7.37 -1.83
C SER A 133 -16.04 -6.30 -0.87
N ALA A 134 -14.85 -6.50 -0.27
CA ALA A 134 -14.20 -5.53 0.60
C ALA A 134 -13.44 -4.44 -0.19
N LEU A 135 -13.15 -4.67 -1.47
CA LEU A 135 -12.43 -3.71 -2.31
C LEU A 135 -13.29 -2.50 -2.70
N THR A 136 -14.62 -2.63 -2.73
CA THR A 136 -15.53 -1.50 -3.02
C THR A 136 -15.82 -0.64 -1.80
N HIS A 137 -15.62 -1.18 -0.60
CA HIS A 137 -15.90 -0.53 0.69
C HIS A 137 -14.74 -0.80 1.64
N ILE A 138 -13.65 -0.05 1.48
CA ILE A 138 -12.51 -0.19 2.38
C ILE A 138 -12.84 0.29 3.79
N PRO A 139 -12.55 -0.52 4.83
CA PRO A 139 -12.85 -0.18 6.21
C PRO A 139 -12.00 0.98 6.71
N ASP A 140 -12.40 1.50 7.88
CA ASP A 140 -11.74 2.64 8.49
C ASP A 140 -10.34 2.41 9.03
#